data_AF-A0A081BKI3-F1
#
_entry.id   AF-A0A081BKI3-F1
#
_cell.length_a   1.000
_cell.length_b   1.000
_cell.length_c   1.000
_cell.angle_alpha   90.00
_cell.angle_beta   90.00
_cell.angle_gamma   90.00
#
_symmetry.space_group_name_H-M   'P 1'
#
loop_
_entity.id
_entity.type
_entity.pdbx_description
1 polymer ?
#
loop_
_entity_poly.entity_id
_entity_poly.type
_entity_poly.pdbx_seq_one_letter_code
_entity_poly.pdbx_strand_id
1 'polypeptide(L)' 'MRGTFNNGMQFTAFVRQEARQRGIDPRLFLQEILLDDLLERIALSAYREQFVLKGGFLATAPLEYR' A
#
# COMPACT_ATOMS: atom_id res chain seq x y z
N MET A 1 3.57 3.27 8.81
CA MET A 1 4.51 4.15 8.05
C MET A 1 4.74 5.55 8.60
N ARG A 2 3.94 6.06 9.55
CA ARG A 2 4.15 7.41 10.09
C ARG A 2 5.43 7.49 10.93
N GLY A 3 6.20 8.57 10.72
CA GLY A 3 7.42 8.86 11.48
C GLY A 3 8.71 8.25 10.92
N THR A 4 8.64 7.44 9.85
CA THR A 4 9.81 6.73 9.31
C THR A 4 10.58 7.54 8.25
N PHE A 5 9.89 8.42 7.50
CA PHE A 5 10.50 9.23 6.44
C PHE A 5 10.32 10.72 6.74
N ASN A 6 11.40 11.48 6.59
CA ASN A 6 11.41 12.93 6.88
C ASN A 6 10.99 13.77 5.66
N ASN A 7 11.01 13.19 4.45
CA ASN A 7 10.57 13.86 3.22
C ASN A 7 10.15 12.85 2.14
N GLY A 8 9.49 13.35 1.09
CA GLY A 8 9.01 12.52 -0.03
C GLY A 8 10.11 11.86 -0.85
N MET A 9 11.33 12.41 -0.87
CA MET A 9 12.47 11.82 -1.57
C MET A 9 12.94 10.54 -0.88
N GLN A 10 13.04 10.55 0.46
CA GLN A 10 13.38 9.38 1.26
C GLN A 10 12.36 8.25 1.06
N PHE A 11 11.07 8.59 1.11
CA PHE A 11 10.01 7.62 0.85
C PHE A 11 10.09 7.02 -0.56
N THR A 12 10.28 7.87 -1.58
CA THR A 12 10.41 7.40 -2.97
C THR A 12 11.65 6.52 -3.18
N ALA A 13 12.77 6.85 -2.52
CA ALA A 13 13.98 6.03 -2.57
C ALA A 13 13.75 4.65 -1.95
N PHE A 14 13.10 4.60 -0.78
CA PHE A 14 12.70 3.35 -0.14
C PHE A 14 11.82 2.49 -1.05
N VAL A 15 10.75 3.06 -1.63
CA VAL A 15 9.85 2.33 -2.54
C VAL A 15 10.61 1.70 -3.70
N ARG A 16 11.54 2.45 -4.32
CA ARG A 16 12.34 1.94 -5.45
C ARG A 16 13.32 0.84 -5.03
N GLN A 17 13.92 0.96 -3.85
CA GLN A 17 14.85 -0.02 -3.33
C GLN A 17 14.15 -1.34 -3.01
N GLU A 18 13.06 -1.28 -2.25
CA GLU A 18 12.27 -2.44 -1.87
C GLU A 18 11.65 -3.15 -3.08
N ALA A 19 11.07 -2.38 -4.01
CA ALA A 19 10.51 -2.94 -5.24
C ALA A 19 11.58 -3.70 -6.04
N ARG A 20 12.80 -3.17 -6.13
CA ARG A 20 13.93 -3.85 -6.78
C ARG A 20 14.32 -5.14 -6.06
N GLN A 21 14.34 -5.16 -4.73
CA GLN A 21 14.66 -6.36 -3.96
C GLN A 21 13.60 -7.45 -4.12
N ARG A 22 12.32 -7.06 -4.20
CA ARG A 22 11.18 -7.98 -4.39
C ARG A 22 10.97 -8.37 -5.86
N GLY A 23 11.64 -7.71 -6.80
CA GLY A 23 11.45 -7.94 -8.24
C GLY A 23 10.09 -7.46 -8.77
N ILE A 24 9.45 -6.50 -8.08
CA ILE A 24 8.13 -5.96 -8.40
C ILE A 24 8.29 -4.58 -9.04
N ASP A 25 7.35 -4.17 -9.90
CA ASP A 25 7.32 -2.80 -10.43
C ASP A 25 7.15 -1.78 -9.28
N PRO A 26 7.98 -0.73 -9.18
CA PRO A 26 7.88 0.25 -8.10
C PRO A 26 6.53 0.98 -7.99
N ARG A 27 5.77 1.09 -9.10
CA ARG A 27 4.43 1.70 -9.06
C ARG A 27 3.41 0.74 -8.50
N LEU A 28 3.53 -0.57 -8.76
CA LEU A 28 2.69 -1.59 -8.14
C LEU A 28 2.96 -1.66 -6.63
N PHE A 29 4.23 -1.66 -6.24
CA PHE A 29 4.61 -1.67 -4.83
C PHE A 29 4.14 -0.40 -4.09
N LEU A 30 4.22 0.77 -4.73
CA LEU A 30 3.65 1.99 -4.16
C LEU A 30 2.12 1.89 -3.99
N GLN A 31 1.41 1.32 -4.97
CA GLN A 31 -0.04 1.15 -4.87
C GLN A 31 -0.44 0.23 -3.73
N GLU A 32 0.28 -0.86 -3.51
CA GLU A 32 0.10 -1.77 -2.36
C GLU A 32 0.26 -1.01 -1.04
N ILE A 33 1.38 -0.31 -0.86
CA ILE A 33 1.66 0.49 0.33
C ILE A 33 0.54 1.50 0.63
N LEU A 34 0.08 2.23 -0.39
CA LEU A 34 -0.94 3.26 -0.22
C LEU A 34 -2.30 2.65 0.11
N LEU A 35 -2.62 1.50 -0.49
CA LEU A 35 -3.84 0.79 -0.16
C LEU A 35 -3.82 0.30 1.28
N ASP A 36 -2.72 -0.31 1.73
CA ASP A 36 -2.62 -0.80 3.11
C ASP A 36 -2.81 0.34 4.12
N ASP A 37 -2.16 1.49 3.92
CA ASP A 37 -2.33 2.67 4.78
C ASP A 37 -3.76 3.22 4.71
N LEU A 38 -4.43 3.15 3.55
CA LEU A 38 -5.83 3.54 3.41
C LEU A 38 -6.75 2.56 4.16
N LEU A 39 -6.57 1.26 3.99
CA LEU A 39 -7.40 0.23 4.62
C LEU A 39 -7.26 0.26 6.14
N GLU A 40 -6.04 0.45 6.65
CA GLU A 40 -5.79 0.63 8.08
C GLU A 40 -6.54 1.85 8.63
N ARG A 41 -6.50 2.99 7.92
CA ARG A 41 -7.25 4.20 8.30
C ARG A 41 -8.75 3.98 8.27
N ILE A 42 -9.27 3.33 7.24
CA ILE A 42 -10.70 3.05 7.11
C ILE A 42 -11.16 2.12 8.23
N ALA A 43 -10.39 1.07 8.54
CA ALA A 43 -10.69 0.11 9.61
C ALA A 43 -10.80 0.79 10.99
N LEU A 44 -9.97 1.81 11.24
CA LEU A 44 -10.00 2.61 12.48
C LEU A 44 -11.00 3.77 12.44
N SER A 45 -11.62 4.05 11.30
CA SER A 45 -12.55 5.16 11.14
C SER A 45 -13.99 4.78 11.50
N ALA A 46 -14.84 5.79 11.69
CA ALA A 46 -16.28 5.61 11.82
C ALA A 46 -16.92 4.94 10.58
N TYR A 47 -16.25 4.97 9.42
CA TYR A 47 -16.76 4.45 8.16
C TYR A 47 -16.41 2.98 7.91
N ARG A 48 -15.78 2.28 8.86
CA ARG A 48 -15.32 0.90 8.68
C ARG A 48 -16.39 -0.06 8.14
N GLU A 49 -17.64 0.09 8.61
CA GLU A 49 -18.78 -0.76 8.22
C GLU A 49 -19.47 -0.28 6.94
N GLN A 50 -19.10 0.91 6.45
CA GLN A 50 -19.75 1.60 5.33
C GLN A 50 -18.82 1.71 4.11
N PHE A 51 -17.62 1.16 4.20
CA PHE A 51 -16.64 1.13 3.13
C PHE A 51 -16.61 -0.25 2.49
N VAL A 52 -16.82 -0.31 1.17
CA VAL A 52 -16.72 -1.55 0.39
C VAL A 52 -15.63 -1.39 -0.67
N LEU A 53 -14.53 -2.12 -0.51
CA LEU A 53 -13.51 -2.26 -1.55
C LEU A 53 -14.04 -3.17 -2.66
N LYS A 54 -13.91 -2.74 -3.93
CA LYS A 54 -14.41 -3.46 -5.12
C LYS A 54 -13.50 -3.22 -6.32
N GLY A 55 -13.83 -3.86 -7.45
CA GLY A 55 -13.25 -3.57 -8.78
C GLY A 55 -11.98 -4.35 -9.09
N GLY A 56 -11.28 -3.93 -10.15
CA GLY A 56 -10.06 -4.58 -10.65
C GLY A 56 -8.91 -4.58 -9.65
N PHE A 57 -8.96 -3.72 -8.65
CA PHE A 57 -7.97 -3.67 -7.56
C PHE A 57 -7.93 -4.98 -6.75
N LEU A 58 -9.09 -5.57 -6.45
CA LEU A 58 -9.17 -6.86 -5.76
C LEU A 58 -8.73 -8.03 -6.64
N ALA A 59 -8.89 -7.91 -7.97
CA ALA A 59 -8.47 -8.95 -8.91
C ALA A 59 -6.95 -9.03 -9.06
N THR A 60 -6.23 -7.95 -8.74
CA THR A 60 -4.77 -7.84 -8.79
C THR A 60 -4.10 -7.93 -7.43
N ALA A 61 -4.87 -8.04 -6.35
CA ALA A 61 -4.30 -8.30 -5.03
C ALA A 61 -3.54 -9.62 -5.11
N PRO A 62 -2.22 -9.65 -4.81
CA PRO A 62 -1.49 -10.91 -4.79
C PRO A 62 -2.18 -11.85 -3.80
N LEU A 63 -2.43 -13.10 -4.20
CA LEU A 63 -2.95 -14.16 -3.33
C LEU A 63 -1.92 -14.62 -2.28
N GLU A 64 -1.03 -13.73 -1.84
CA GLU A 64 0.01 -14.01 -0.86
C GLU A 64 -0.52 -13.79 0.56
N TYR A 65 -1.35 -14.75 0.96
CA TYR A 65 -1.37 -15.31 2.31
C TYR A 65 -1.41 -16.83 2.17
N ARG A 66 -0.21 -17.42 2.04
CA ARG A 66 0.10 -18.82 2.34
C ARG A 66 1.43 -18.87 3.06
#